data_AF-A0A9P1B082-F1
#
_entry.id   AF-A0A9P1B082-F1
#
_cell.length_a   1.000
_cell.length_b   1.000
_cell.length_c   1.000
_cell.angle_alpha   90.00
_cell.angle_beta   90.00
_cell.angle_gamma   90.00
#
_symmetry.space_group_name_H-M   'P 1'
#
loop_
_entity.id
_entity.type
_entity.pdbx_description
1 polymer ?
#
loop_
_entity_poly.entity_id
_entity_poly.type
_entity_poly.pdbx_seq_one_letter_code
_entity_poly.pdbx_strand_id
1 'polypeptide(L)'
;MKADPNMPDTNGNTVLHLTVIHDLPEMFMLAVELGANLHVRNNLKLTPLALAARLAKKQIYDLILECDMDISWRYGPVVCKAYPLNDVDTIQESDGSLNPNSVIANVVYGDKVEHLEFFDGLIEEVLESKWQTFGKKHLFKSLAGYIYFLTVFYVAFMTRDAHILNANDEEPEDIEADFSNFTNILSTGLSLREHLAIARFENIMEDGWEAVMRMFIMSVGEFGALYKNLNECKSSIAPQSKVFFILFELIVTVMLLNLLIAMMTRTYEKIAETEKEWKRQVILPL
;
A
#
# COMPACT_ATOMS: atom_id res chain seq x y z
N MET A 1 -15.82 -49.59 -23.18
CA MET A 1 -14.69 -48.68 -22.92
C MET A 1 -14.82 -48.20 -21.49
N LYS A 2 -13.78 -48.36 -20.67
CA LYS A 2 -13.76 -47.83 -19.30
C LYS A 2 -13.28 -46.38 -19.41
N ALA A 3 -14.04 -45.42 -18.91
CA ALA A 3 -13.61 -44.02 -18.89
C ALA A 3 -12.45 -43.87 -17.91
N ASP A 4 -11.37 -43.22 -18.33
CA ASP A 4 -10.21 -42.92 -17.49
C ASP A 4 -10.27 -41.43 -17.09
N PRO A 5 -10.46 -41.12 -15.79
CA PRO A 5 -10.54 -39.73 -15.32
C PRO A 5 -9.19 -38.99 -15.40
N ASN A 6 -8.08 -39.72 -15.59
CA ASN A 6 -6.73 -39.15 -15.61
C ASN A 6 -6.25 -38.80 -17.02
N MET A 7 -7.04 -39.08 -18.06
CA MET A 7 -6.68 -38.75 -19.43
C MET A 7 -6.69 -37.21 -19.62
N PRO A 8 -5.57 -36.60 -20.00
CA PRO A 8 -5.49 -35.16 -20.17
C PRO A 8 -6.03 -34.69 -21.52
N ASP A 9 -6.47 -33.43 -21.57
CA ASP A 9 -6.78 -32.71 -22.81
C ASP A 9 -5.51 -32.21 -23.54
N THR A 10 -5.69 -31.45 -24.63
CA THR A 10 -4.59 -30.83 -25.41
C THR A 10 -3.69 -29.92 -24.56
N ASN A 11 -4.21 -29.34 -23.47
CA ASN A 11 -3.51 -28.44 -22.56
C ASN A 11 -2.90 -29.17 -21.35
N GLY A 12 -2.99 -30.51 -21.31
CA GLY A 12 -2.56 -31.29 -20.15
C GLY A 12 -3.55 -31.28 -18.99
N ASN A 13 -4.73 -30.68 -19.14
CA ASN A 13 -5.74 -30.60 -18.08
C ASN A 13 -6.49 -31.93 -17.98
N THR A 14 -6.50 -32.51 -16.78
CA THR A 14 -7.38 -33.62 -16.42
C THR A 14 -8.79 -33.12 -16.08
N VAL A 15 -9.73 -34.05 -15.86
CA VAL A 15 -11.10 -33.71 -15.40
C VAL A 15 -11.09 -32.82 -14.15
N LEU A 16 -10.13 -33.03 -13.23
CA LEU A 16 -10.00 -32.25 -12.01
C LEU A 16 -9.57 -30.81 -12.26
N HIS A 17 -8.76 -30.56 -13.29
CA HIS A 17 -8.41 -29.19 -13.66
C HIS A 17 -9.62 -28.46 -14.22
N LEU A 18 -10.45 -29.14 -15.03
CA LEU A 18 -11.66 -28.55 -15.61
C LEU A 18 -12.70 -28.22 -14.54
N THR A 19 -12.90 -29.08 -13.55
CA THR A 19 -13.83 -28.81 -12.43
C THR A 19 -13.35 -27.63 -11.59
N VAL A 20 -12.04 -27.44 -11.42
CA VAL A 20 -11.45 -26.25 -10.77
C VAL A 20 -11.68 -24.98 -11.58
N ILE A 21 -11.47 -25.03 -12.90
CA ILE A 21 -11.67 -23.87 -13.80
C ILE A 21 -13.14 -23.42 -13.77
N HIS A 22 -14.07 -24.38 -13.76
CA HIS A 22 -15.50 -24.12 -13.78
C HIS A 22 -16.14 -23.98 -12.39
N ASP A 23 -15.36 -24.12 -11.32
CA ASP A 23 -15.83 -23.97 -9.93
C ASP A 23 -16.97 -24.93 -9.57
N LEU A 24 -16.77 -26.22 -9.86
CA LEU A 24 -17.77 -27.29 -9.70
C LEU A 24 -17.35 -28.29 -8.59
N PRO A 25 -17.54 -27.95 -7.31
CA PRO A 25 -17.05 -28.77 -6.19
C PRO A 25 -17.72 -30.16 -6.12
N GLU A 26 -19.00 -30.28 -6.45
CA GLU A 26 -19.71 -31.56 -6.41
C GLU A 26 -19.18 -32.52 -7.49
N MET A 27 -18.90 -31.99 -8.69
CA MET A 27 -18.27 -32.78 -9.76
C MET A 27 -16.83 -33.12 -9.44
N PHE A 28 -16.12 -32.24 -8.73
CA PHE A 28 -14.77 -32.53 -8.24
C PHE A 28 -14.78 -33.75 -7.31
N MET A 29 -15.66 -33.77 -6.31
CA MET A 29 -15.79 -34.93 -5.40
C MET A 29 -16.11 -36.21 -6.14
N LEU A 30 -17.09 -36.18 -7.06
CA LEU A 30 -17.46 -37.34 -7.86
C LEU A 30 -16.28 -37.87 -8.69
N ALA A 31 -15.47 -36.99 -9.28
CA ALA A 31 -14.30 -37.39 -10.04
C ALA A 31 -13.23 -38.06 -9.15
N VAL A 32 -13.01 -37.54 -7.95
CA VAL A 32 -12.10 -38.14 -6.96
C VAL A 32 -12.60 -39.52 -6.53
N GLU A 33 -13.90 -39.68 -6.25
CA GLU A 33 -14.52 -40.98 -5.91
C GLU A 33 -14.35 -42.02 -7.04
N LEU A 34 -14.32 -41.57 -8.30
CA LEU A 34 -14.08 -42.42 -9.47
C LEU A 34 -12.59 -42.75 -9.71
N GLY A 35 -11.68 -42.28 -8.85
CA GLY A 35 -10.25 -42.56 -8.92
C GLY A 35 -9.43 -41.55 -9.72
N ALA A 36 -9.89 -40.31 -9.83
CA ALA A 36 -9.07 -39.23 -10.39
C ALA A 36 -7.88 -38.91 -9.47
N ASN A 37 -6.70 -38.71 -10.06
CA ASN A 37 -5.45 -38.43 -9.35
C ASN A 37 -5.27 -36.92 -9.13
N LEU A 38 -5.14 -36.52 -7.86
CA LEU A 38 -4.98 -35.14 -7.41
C LEU A 38 -3.63 -34.51 -7.78
N HIS A 39 -2.60 -35.31 -8.05
CA HIS A 39 -1.22 -34.81 -8.24
C HIS A 39 -0.80 -34.72 -9.71
N VAL A 40 -1.73 -34.90 -10.66
CA VAL A 40 -1.42 -34.75 -12.09
C VAL A 40 -1.17 -33.29 -12.40
N ARG A 41 -0.09 -33.00 -13.14
CA ARG A 41 0.26 -31.63 -13.55
C ARG A 41 -0.12 -31.39 -15.01
N ASN A 42 -0.68 -30.22 -15.29
CA ASN A 42 -0.96 -29.79 -16.67
C ASN A 42 0.29 -29.25 -17.39
N ASN A 43 0.14 -28.76 -18.62
CA ASN A 43 1.26 -28.21 -19.40
C ASN A 43 1.92 -26.98 -18.74
N LEU A 44 1.20 -26.29 -17.84
CA LEU A 44 1.73 -25.19 -17.03
C LEU A 44 2.44 -25.69 -15.76
N LYS A 45 2.59 -27.01 -15.59
CA LYS A 45 3.15 -27.67 -14.40
C LYS A 45 2.36 -27.41 -13.11
N LEU A 46 1.07 -27.09 -13.23
CA LEU A 46 0.18 -26.87 -12.09
C LEU A 46 -0.61 -28.15 -11.81
N THR A 47 -0.72 -28.51 -10.55
CA THR A 47 -1.74 -29.48 -10.08
C THR A 47 -3.10 -28.80 -9.96
N PRO A 48 -4.22 -29.55 -9.86
CA PRO A 48 -5.53 -29.00 -9.54
C PRO A 48 -5.52 -28.08 -8.31
N LEU A 49 -4.74 -28.43 -7.27
CA LEU A 49 -4.56 -27.60 -6.07
C LEU A 49 -3.87 -26.26 -6.39
N ALA A 50 -2.72 -26.30 -7.08
CA ALA A 50 -2.00 -25.08 -7.47
C ALA A 50 -2.81 -24.23 -8.46
N LEU A 51 -3.63 -24.86 -9.31
CA LEU A 51 -4.53 -24.17 -10.22
C LEU A 51 -5.65 -23.44 -9.46
N ALA A 52 -6.25 -24.06 -8.44
CA ALA A 52 -7.27 -23.44 -7.60
C ALA A 52 -6.71 -22.20 -6.88
N ALA A 53 -5.48 -22.31 -6.37
CA ALA A 53 -4.74 -21.21 -5.76
C ALA A 53 -4.52 -20.05 -6.74
N ARG A 54 -4.03 -20.34 -7.96
CA ARG A 54 -3.78 -19.33 -9.01
C ARG A 54 -5.05 -18.65 -9.50
N LEU A 55 -6.19 -19.34 -9.49
CA LEU A 55 -7.47 -18.76 -9.89
C LEU A 55 -8.17 -17.99 -8.75
N ALA A 56 -7.63 -18.05 -7.53
CA ALA A 56 -8.22 -17.55 -6.29
C ALA A 56 -9.57 -18.21 -5.95
N LYS A 57 -9.70 -19.52 -6.18
CA LYS A 57 -10.92 -20.29 -5.89
C LYS A 57 -10.84 -20.95 -4.52
N LYS A 58 -11.13 -20.19 -3.46
CA LYS A 58 -10.96 -20.63 -2.06
C LYS A 58 -11.79 -21.86 -1.70
N GLN A 59 -13.07 -21.91 -2.09
CA GLN A 59 -13.97 -23.02 -1.76
C GLN A 59 -13.47 -24.37 -2.31
N ILE A 60 -13.11 -24.43 -3.59
CA ILE A 60 -12.59 -25.67 -4.20
C ILE A 60 -11.18 -25.99 -3.70
N TYR A 61 -10.37 -24.97 -3.39
CA TYR A 61 -9.06 -25.17 -2.79
C TYR A 61 -9.15 -25.89 -1.43
N ASP A 62 -10.04 -25.44 -0.55
CA ASP A 62 -10.25 -26.08 0.75
C ASP A 62 -10.79 -27.51 0.58
N LEU A 63 -11.68 -27.74 -0.38
CA LEU A 63 -12.15 -29.09 -0.73
C LEU A 63 -11.00 -30.01 -1.17
N ILE A 64 -10.11 -29.53 -2.05
CA ILE A 64 -8.96 -30.31 -2.52
C ILE A 64 -8.03 -30.65 -1.34
N LEU A 65 -7.76 -29.69 -0.46
CA LEU A 65 -6.97 -29.93 0.75
C LEU A 65 -7.62 -30.95 1.68
N GLU A 66 -8.95 -30.94 1.80
CA GLU A 66 -9.67 -31.94 2.60
C GLU A 66 -9.58 -33.34 1.98
N CYS A 67 -9.55 -33.45 0.65
CA CYS A 67 -9.36 -34.73 -0.04
C CYS A 67 -7.91 -35.26 0.05
N ASP A 68 -6.92 -34.37 0.12
CA ASP A 68 -5.49 -34.71 0.08
C ASP A 68 -4.86 -34.88 1.48
N MET A 69 -5.61 -34.59 2.53
CA MET A 69 -5.13 -34.58 3.91
C MET A 69 -5.31 -35.92 4.61
N ASP A 70 -4.30 -36.29 5.39
CA ASP A 70 -4.33 -37.46 6.26
C ASP A 70 -4.66 -37.09 7.72
N ILE A 71 -5.47 -37.91 8.38
CA ILE A 71 -5.74 -37.76 9.81
C ILE A 71 -4.70 -38.56 10.60
N SER A 72 -3.78 -37.85 11.26
CA SER A 72 -2.74 -38.48 12.09
C SER A 72 -3.32 -39.07 13.37
N TRP A 73 -4.19 -38.33 14.05
CA TRP A 73 -4.90 -38.82 15.24
C TRP A 73 -6.17 -37.99 15.52
N ARG A 74 -7.09 -38.56 16.30
CA ARG A 74 -8.33 -37.91 16.74
C ARG A 74 -8.60 -38.22 18.20
N TYR A 75 -8.90 -37.18 18.99
CA TYR A 75 -9.32 -37.30 20.39
C TYR A 75 -10.56 -36.43 20.64
N GLY A 76 -11.72 -37.08 20.69
CA GLY A 76 -13.00 -36.39 20.83
C GLY A 76 -13.22 -35.36 19.70
N PRO A 77 -13.33 -34.04 20.02
CA PRO A 77 -13.46 -32.98 19.03
C PRO A 77 -12.13 -32.55 18.39
N VAL A 78 -10.98 -32.95 18.93
CA VAL A 78 -9.66 -32.53 18.44
C VAL A 78 -9.17 -33.52 17.39
N VAL A 79 -8.73 -33.00 16.24
CA VAL A 79 -8.19 -33.80 15.13
C VAL A 79 -6.85 -33.19 14.72
N CYS A 80 -5.84 -34.04 14.56
CA CYS A 80 -4.59 -33.66 13.93
C CYS A 80 -4.62 -34.05 12.46
N LYS A 81 -4.49 -33.04 11.61
CA LYS A 81 -4.52 -33.11 10.16
C LYS A 81 -3.09 -32.95 9.65
N ALA A 82 -2.65 -33.83 8.76
CA ALA A 82 -1.37 -33.77 8.08
C ALA A 82 -1.62 -33.45 6.59
N TYR A 83 -1.07 -32.34 6.12
CA TYR A 83 -1.20 -31.91 4.73
C TYR A 83 0.11 -32.16 3.98
N PRO A 84 0.07 -32.70 2.75
CA PRO A 84 1.26 -32.85 1.93
C PRO A 84 1.75 -31.46 1.47
N LEU A 85 3.06 -31.20 1.60
CA LEU A 85 3.66 -29.90 1.28
C LEU A 85 4.27 -29.81 -0.13
N ASN A 86 4.33 -30.92 -0.87
CA ASN A 86 5.00 -31.05 -2.17
C ASN A 86 4.67 -29.96 -3.20
N ASP A 87 3.38 -29.62 -3.34
CA ASP A 87 2.92 -28.58 -4.27
C ASP A 87 2.61 -27.25 -3.57
N VAL A 88 2.58 -27.26 -2.24
CA VAL A 88 2.25 -26.10 -1.42
C VAL A 88 3.48 -25.21 -1.25
N ASP A 89 4.63 -25.82 -0.96
CA ASP A 89 5.84 -25.11 -0.62
C ASP A 89 6.59 -24.54 -1.85
N THR A 90 7.31 -23.44 -1.64
CA THR A 90 8.15 -22.77 -2.64
C THR A 90 9.40 -23.56 -3.01
N ILE A 91 9.75 -24.61 -2.25
CA ILE A 91 10.93 -25.44 -2.47
C ILE A 91 10.46 -26.85 -2.85
N GLN A 92 10.99 -27.39 -3.94
CA GLN A 92 10.73 -28.78 -4.35
C GLN A 92 11.54 -29.75 -3.51
N GLU A 93 10.92 -30.83 -3.03
CA GLU A 93 11.60 -31.85 -2.22
C GLU A 93 12.64 -32.66 -3.02
N SER A 94 12.42 -32.82 -4.33
CA SER A 94 13.24 -33.68 -5.18
C SER A 94 14.64 -33.14 -5.47
N ASP A 95 14.75 -31.84 -5.72
CA ASP A 95 15.99 -31.19 -6.15
C ASP A 95 16.37 -29.95 -5.31
N GLY A 96 15.51 -29.53 -4.36
CA GLY A 96 15.70 -28.31 -3.58
C GLY A 96 15.58 -27.03 -4.41
N SER A 97 15.11 -27.11 -5.66
CA SER A 97 14.92 -25.95 -6.51
C SER A 97 13.67 -25.16 -6.11
N LEU A 98 13.61 -23.90 -6.54
CA LEU A 98 12.42 -23.09 -6.34
C LEU A 98 11.30 -23.53 -7.27
N ASN A 99 10.11 -23.72 -6.73
CA ASN A 99 8.88 -23.95 -7.46
C ASN A 99 8.10 -22.63 -7.61
N PRO A 100 8.20 -21.92 -8.75
CA PRO A 100 7.43 -20.68 -8.96
C PRO A 100 5.93 -20.94 -9.09
N ASN A 101 5.53 -22.19 -9.35
CA ASN A 101 4.15 -22.61 -9.52
C ASN A 101 3.55 -23.21 -8.24
N SER A 102 4.22 -23.06 -7.10
CA SER A 102 3.68 -23.54 -5.82
C SER A 102 2.43 -22.80 -5.41
N VAL A 103 1.63 -23.40 -4.52
CA VAL A 103 0.44 -22.74 -3.95
C VAL A 103 0.83 -21.43 -3.28
N ILE A 104 1.87 -21.43 -2.43
CA ILE A 104 2.32 -20.22 -1.73
C ILE A 104 2.73 -19.13 -2.74
N ALA A 105 3.47 -19.48 -3.79
CA ALA A 105 3.88 -18.50 -4.80
C ALA A 105 2.66 -17.90 -5.53
N ASN A 106 1.73 -18.74 -5.97
CA ASN A 106 0.53 -18.27 -6.67
C ASN A 106 -0.36 -17.38 -5.78
N VAL A 107 -0.47 -17.69 -4.49
CA VAL A 107 -1.28 -16.90 -3.52
C VAL A 107 -0.60 -15.57 -3.18
N VAL A 108 0.70 -15.59 -2.89
CA VAL A 108 1.44 -14.39 -2.44
C VAL A 108 1.60 -13.39 -3.59
N TYR A 109 1.92 -13.88 -4.79
CA TYR A 109 2.10 -13.02 -5.97
C TYR A 109 0.81 -12.80 -6.77
N GLY A 110 -0.33 -13.28 -6.27
CA GLY A 110 -1.64 -13.12 -6.88
C GLY A 110 -2.14 -11.68 -6.82
N ASP A 111 -2.76 -11.20 -7.90
CA ASP A 111 -3.27 -9.84 -8.04
C ASP A 111 -4.69 -9.64 -7.48
N LYS A 112 -5.48 -10.71 -7.44
CA LYS A 112 -6.87 -10.66 -6.98
C LYS A 112 -6.99 -10.52 -5.46
N VAL A 113 -8.05 -9.83 -5.00
CA VAL A 113 -8.36 -9.63 -3.57
C VAL A 113 -8.77 -10.95 -2.91
N GLU A 114 -9.38 -11.86 -3.66
CA GLU A 114 -9.80 -13.19 -3.23
C GLU A 114 -8.62 -14.06 -2.76
N HIS A 115 -7.38 -13.79 -3.22
CA HIS A 115 -6.20 -14.45 -2.67
C HIS A 115 -5.97 -14.13 -1.19
N LEU A 116 -6.52 -13.03 -0.67
CA LEU A 116 -6.41 -12.69 0.75
C LEU A 116 -7.12 -13.67 1.67
N GLU A 117 -8.15 -14.37 1.16
CA GLU A 117 -8.86 -15.42 1.90
C GLU A 117 -7.99 -16.67 2.11
N PHE A 118 -6.90 -16.82 1.35
CA PHE A 118 -5.97 -17.94 1.49
C PHE A 118 -5.00 -17.76 2.67
N PHE A 119 -4.84 -16.55 3.21
CA PHE A 119 -4.02 -16.31 4.41
C PHE A 119 -4.70 -16.70 5.73
N ASP A 120 -5.67 -17.63 5.65
CA ASP A 120 -6.29 -18.33 6.76
C ASP A 120 -6.05 -19.83 6.62
N GLY A 121 -5.77 -20.53 7.72
CA GLY A 121 -5.59 -21.98 7.75
C GLY A 121 -4.16 -22.42 7.39
N LEU A 122 -4.02 -23.45 6.53
CA LEU A 122 -2.73 -24.10 6.26
C LEU A 122 -1.62 -23.12 5.82
N ILE A 123 -1.95 -22.21 4.91
CA ILE A 123 -0.98 -21.27 4.34
C ILE A 123 -0.47 -20.31 5.42
N GLU A 124 -1.36 -19.83 6.30
CA GLU A 124 -0.98 -19.02 7.46
C GLU A 124 -0.02 -19.77 8.39
N GLU A 125 -0.33 -21.03 8.74
CA GLU A 125 0.51 -21.84 9.63
C GLU A 125 1.92 -22.09 9.04
N VAL A 126 2.01 -22.41 7.75
CA VAL A 126 3.28 -22.65 7.07
C VAL A 126 4.12 -21.37 7.01
N LEU A 127 3.50 -20.25 6.66
CA LEU A 127 4.17 -18.96 6.55
C LEU A 127 4.63 -18.43 7.91
N GLU A 128 3.81 -18.60 8.95
CA GLU A 128 4.17 -18.23 10.31
C GLU A 128 5.36 -19.08 10.79
N SER A 129 5.37 -20.38 10.52
CA SER A 129 6.51 -21.25 10.82
C SER A 129 7.81 -20.77 10.13
N LYS A 130 7.74 -20.41 8.84
CA LYS A 130 8.87 -19.83 8.10
C LYS A 130 9.32 -18.49 8.66
N TRP A 131 8.39 -17.62 9.01
CA TRP A 131 8.66 -16.32 9.60
C TRP A 131 9.41 -16.45 10.92
N GLN A 132 8.94 -17.34 11.80
CA GLN A 132 9.54 -17.62 13.09
C GLN A 132 10.96 -18.20 12.96
N THR A 133 11.17 -19.06 11.98
CA THR A 133 12.46 -19.76 11.81
C THR A 133 13.52 -18.90 11.12
N PHE A 134 13.16 -18.20 10.04
CA PHE A 134 14.12 -17.50 9.18
C PHE A 134 13.83 -16.00 9.06
N GLY A 135 12.58 -15.64 8.81
CA GLY A 135 12.18 -14.26 8.49
C GLY A 135 12.55 -13.25 9.57
N LYS A 136 12.24 -13.56 10.83
CA LYS A 136 12.57 -12.68 11.97
C LYS A 136 14.06 -12.37 12.03
N LYS A 137 14.91 -13.38 11.94
CA LYS A 137 16.38 -13.20 12.02
C LYS A 137 16.90 -12.37 10.85
N HIS A 138 16.37 -12.60 9.65
CA HIS A 138 16.73 -11.83 8.46
C HIS A 138 16.34 -10.35 8.60
N LEU A 139 15.10 -10.08 9.02
CA LEU A 139 14.60 -8.73 9.23
C LEU A 139 15.42 -7.98 10.29
N PHE A 140 15.66 -8.60 11.46
CA PHE A 140 16.43 -7.95 12.53
C PHE A 140 17.87 -7.62 12.10
N LYS A 141 18.50 -8.49 11.30
CA LYS A 141 19.84 -8.22 10.75
C LYS A 141 19.82 -7.03 9.78
N SER A 142 18.83 -6.98 8.88
CA SER A 142 18.66 -5.88 7.92
C SER A 142 18.36 -4.55 8.63
N LEU A 143 17.41 -4.57 9.58
CA LEU A 143 17.03 -3.40 10.38
C LEU A 143 18.21 -2.86 11.19
N ALA A 144 18.99 -3.74 11.84
CA ALA A 144 20.18 -3.32 12.58
C ALA A 144 21.22 -2.66 11.66
N GLY A 145 21.43 -3.20 10.46
CA GLY A 145 22.31 -2.60 9.45
C GLY A 145 21.83 -1.22 8.99
N TYR A 146 20.53 -1.06 8.76
CA TYR A 146 19.93 0.22 8.38
C TYR A 146 20.01 1.27 9.49
N ILE A 147 19.71 0.89 10.73
CA ILE A 147 19.87 1.79 11.90
C ILE A 147 21.32 2.24 12.04
N TYR A 148 22.28 1.33 11.89
CA TYR A 148 23.71 1.68 11.92
C TYR A 148 24.08 2.65 10.79
N PHE A 149 23.58 2.45 9.58
CA PHE A 149 23.78 3.39 8.48
C PHE A 149 23.21 4.78 8.81
N LEU A 150 22.00 4.86 9.36
CA LEU A 150 21.38 6.13 9.74
C LEU A 150 22.14 6.86 10.84
N THR A 151 22.68 6.16 11.84
CA THR A 151 23.47 6.81 12.89
C THR A 151 24.79 7.35 12.35
N VAL A 152 25.49 6.60 11.48
CA VAL A 152 26.70 7.07 10.81
C VAL A 152 26.40 8.30 9.93
N PHE A 153 25.31 8.27 9.17
CA PHE A 153 24.89 9.39 8.33
C PHE A 153 24.56 10.63 9.17
N TYR A 154 23.80 10.47 10.26
CA TYR A 154 23.49 11.56 11.18
C TYR A 154 24.74 12.18 11.80
N VAL A 155 25.68 11.35 12.27
CA VAL A 155 26.96 11.83 12.82
C VAL A 155 27.75 12.58 11.76
N ALA A 156 27.87 12.05 10.54
CA ALA A 156 28.60 12.71 9.44
C ALA A 156 28.02 14.09 9.10
N PHE A 157 26.69 14.25 9.11
CA PHE A 157 26.05 15.55 8.90
C PHE A 157 26.28 16.53 10.05
N MET A 158 26.26 16.05 11.29
CA MET A 158 26.49 16.90 12.47
C MET A 158 27.97 17.28 12.64
N THR A 159 28.90 16.42 12.24
CA THR A 159 30.34 16.70 12.27
C THR A 159 30.83 17.43 11.03
N ARG A 160 29.97 17.60 10.01
CA ARG A 160 30.29 18.45 8.88
C ARG A 160 30.24 19.90 9.37
N ASP A 161 31.41 20.43 9.71
CA ASP A 161 31.56 21.87 9.88
C ASP A 161 31.00 22.53 8.62
N ALA A 162 29.95 23.34 8.80
CA ALA A 162 29.53 24.27 7.78
C ALA A 162 30.71 25.24 7.64
N HIS A 163 31.62 24.94 6.71
CA HIS A 163 32.69 25.85 6.34
C HIS A 163 31.99 27.13 5.90
N ILE A 164 31.86 28.08 6.83
CA ILE A 164 31.70 29.48 6.53
C ILE A 164 32.99 29.77 5.77
N LEU A 165 32.89 29.89 4.45
CA LEU A 165 33.97 30.42 3.63
C LEU A 165 34.35 31.75 4.29
N ASN A 166 35.50 31.77 4.95
CA ASN A 166 36.08 33.02 5.41
C ASN A 166 36.22 33.88 4.16
N ALA A 167 35.58 35.04 4.18
CA ALA A 167 35.42 35.93 3.04
C ALA A 167 36.74 36.62 2.58
N ASN A 168 37.89 35.92 2.63
CA ASN A 168 39.20 36.54 2.48
C ASN A 168 40.24 35.73 1.67
N ASP A 169 39.87 34.70 0.90
CA ASP A 169 40.81 34.11 -0.06
C ASP A 169 40.16 33.98 -1.45
N GLU A 170 40.96 34.37 -2.44
CA GLU A 170 40.65 34.77 -3.81
C GLU A 170 39.79 33.78 -4.63
N GLU A 171 39.04 34.35 -5.58
CA GLU A 171 38.13 33.68 -6.53
C GLU A 171 38.68 32.39 -7.16
N PRO A 172 37.77 31.45 -7.45
CA PRO A 172 37.68 31.04 -8.85
C PRO A 172 36.24 31.17 -9.37
N GLU A 173 36.16 31.77 -10.56
CA GLU A 173 35.01 31.70 -11.46
C GLU A 173 34.57 30.23 -11.64
N ASP A 174 33.30 29.92 -11.35
CA ASP A 174 32.38 29.39 -12.37
C ASP A 174 30.97 29.09 -11.81
N ILE A 175 30.01 29.83 -12.37
CA ILE A 175 28.65 29.43 -12.79
C ILE A 175 27.82 28.58 -11.81
N GLU A 176 26.99 29.25 -11.01
CA GLU A 176 25.81 28.65 -10.39
C GLU A 176 24.55 29.46 -10.72
N ALA A 177 23.48 28.75 -11.11
CA ALA A 177 22.26 29.29 -11.68
C ALA A 177 21.56 30.27 -10.72
N ASP A 178 21.36 31.49 -11.22
CA ASP A 178 20.74 32.61 -10.52
C ASP A 178 19.24 32.35 -10.21
N PHE A 179 18.97 31.90 -8.97
CA PHE A 179 17.63 31.90 -8.36
C PHE A 179 17.39 33.14 -7.47
N SER A 180 18.34 34.08 -7.41
CA SER A 180 18.31 35.23 -6.50
C SER A 180 17.34 36.33 -6.95
N ASN A 181 16.98 36.37 -8.23
CA ASN A 181 15.97 37.30 -8.72
C ASN A 181 14.57 37.03 -8.14
N PHE A 182 14.21 35.78 -7.79
CA PHE A 182 12.86 35.48 -7.31
C PHE A 182 12.66 35.88 -5.83
N THR A 183 13.67 35.67 -4.98
CA THR A 183 13.62 36.03 -3.54
C THR A 183 13.85 37.52 -3.31
N ASN A 184 14.65 38.18 -4.14
CA ASN A 184 14.85 39.62 -4.07
C ASN A 184 13.62 40.39 -4.54
N ILE A 185 12.93 39.97 -5.61
CA ILE A 185 11.67 40.61 -6.03
C ILE A 185 10.58 40.51 -4.95
N LEU A 186 10.46 39.36 -4.27
CA LEU A 186 9.51 39.15 -3.18
C LEU A 186 9.85 39.94 -1.90
N SER A 187 11.13 40.13 -1.58
CA SER A 187 11.56 40.84 -0.35
C SER A 187 11.70 42.36 -0.53
N THR A 188 12.08 42.84 -1.71
CA THR A 188 12.08 44.29 -2.02
C THR A 188 10.67 44.83 -2.24
N GLY A 189 9.71 43.98 -2.63
CA GLY A 189 8.29 44.33 -2.66
C GLY A 189 7.64 44.42 -1.28
N LEU A 190 8.10 43.61 -0.31
CA LEU A 190 7.54 43.57 1.05
C LEU A 190 8.12 44.65 1.98
N SER A 191 9.42 44.97 1.88
CA SER A 191 10.09 45.86 2.84
C SER A 191 9.89 47.36 2.57
N LEU A 192 9.65 47.78 1.32
CA LEU A 192 9.42 49.20 1.00
C LEU A 192 7.98 49.66 1.33
N ARG A 193 7.05 48.70 1.48
CA ARG A 193 5.62 48.95 1.76
C ARG A 193 5.34 49.27 3.24
N GLU A 194 6.20 48.82 4.15
CA GLU A 194 6.02 49.06 5.60
C GLU A 194 6.42 50.48 6.04
N HIS A 195 7.33 51.15 5.33
CA HIS A 195 7.83 52.47 5.74
C HIS A 195 7.13 53.69 5.11
N LEU A 196 6.22 53.49 4.13
CA LEU A 196 5.45 54.56 3.48
C LEU A 196 3.94 54.50 3.78
N ALA A 197 3.52 53.77 4.81
CA ALA A 197 2.12 53.67 5.22
C ALA A 197 1.66 54.81 6.15
N ILE A 198 2.03 56.06 5.82
CA ILE A 198 1.35 57.24 6.38
C ILE A 198 0.38 57.75 5.32
N ALA A 199 -0.89 57.41 5.51
CA ALA A 199 -2.07 57.96 4.84
C ALA A 199 -2.35 57.54 3.38
N ARG A 200 -2.56 56.23 3.11
CA ARG A 200 -3.51 55.79 2.08
C ARG A 200 -4.01 54.37 2.34
N PHE A 201 -5.30 54.14 2.16
CA PHE A 201 -5.91 52.82 2.26
C PHE A 201 -5.54 52.03 1.00
N GLU A 202 -4.57 51.11 1.08
CA GLU A 202 -4.24 50.22 -0.04
C GLU A 202 -5.17 49.01 -0.04
N ASN A 203 -5.76 48.72 -1.20
CA ASN A 203 -6.63 47.57 -1.39
C ASN A 203 -5.80 46.28 -1.26
N ILE A 204 -6.20 45.36 -0.39
CA ILE A 204 -5.44 44.12 -0.10
C ILE A 204 -5.47 43.14 -1.29
N MET A 205 -6.42 43.32 -2.21
CA MET A 205 -6.57 42.55 -3.44
C MET A 205 -6.41 43.48 -4.63
N GLU A 206 -5.17 43.80 -4.98
CA GLU A 206 -4.85 44.65 -6.14
C GLU A 206 -5.07 43.88 -7.45
N ASP A 207 -4.68 42.60 -7.46
CA ASP A 207 -4.84 41.69 -8.61
C ASP A 207 -5.77 40.51 -8.32
N GLY A 208 -6.51 40.08 -9.35
CA GLY A 208 -7.44 38.94 -9.26
C GLY A 208 -6.76 37.62 -8.89
N TRP A 209 -5.49 37.43 -9.24
CA TRP A 209 -4.73 36.22 -8.88
C TRP A 209 -4.29 36.22 -7.41
N GLU A 210 -3.87 37.37 -6.89
CA GLU A 210 -3.50 37.50 -5.48
C GLU A 210 -4.71 37.29 -4.56
N ALA A 211 -5.90 37.73 -5.00
CA ALA A 211 -7.16 37.44 -4.35
C ALA A 211 -7.42 35.92 -4.24
N VAL A 212 -7.25 35.17 -5.33
CA VAL A 212 -7.48 33.72 -5.36
C VAL A 212 -6.50 32.98 -4.45
N MET A 213 -5.21 33.32 -4.48
CA MET A 213 -4.21 32.71 -3.61
C MET A 213 -4.46 32.99 -2.13
N ARG A 214 -4.82 34.24 -1.80
CA ARG A 214 -5.18 34.61 -0.42
C ARG A 214 -6.46 33.90 0.04
N MET A 215 -7.45 33.69 -0.84
CA MET A 215 -8.62 32.86 -0.53
C MET A 215 -8.27 31.39 -0.28
N PHE A 216 -7.31 30.83 -1.02
CA PHE A 216 -6.82 29.47 -0.80
C PHE A 216 -6.08 29.34 0.54
N ILE A 217 -5.11 30.22 0.82
CA ILE A 217 -4.36 30.24 2.10
C ILE A 217 -5.32 30.41 3.29
N MET A 218 -6.34 31.26 3.13
CA MET A 218 -7.38 31.45 4.12
C MET A 218 -8.22 30.19 4.36
N SER A 219 -8.50 29.40 3.33
CA SER A 219 -9.18 28.10 3.46
C SER A 219 -8.34 27.02 4.16
N VAL A 220 -7.01 27.16 4.16
CA VAL A 220 -6.06 26.26 4.83
C VAL A 220 -5.90 26.60 6.33
N GLY A 221 -6.35 27.79 6.76
CA GLY A 221 -6.41 28.18 8.18
C GLY A 221 -5.62 29.44 8.55
N GLU A 222 -4.98 30.10 7.59
CA GLU A 222 -4.21 31.34 7.83
C GLU A 222 -5.05 32.60 7.52
N PHE A 223 -6.09 32.87 8.33
CA PHE A 223 -7.04 33.98 8.11
C PHE A 223 -6.77 35.24 8.96
N GLY A 224 -5.91 35.13 9.99
CA GLY A 224 -5.69 36.17 11.00
C GLY A 224 -5.16 37.49 10.44
N ALA A 225 -4.28 37.44 9.42
CA ALA A 225 -3.74 38.64 8.78
C ALA A 225 -4.81 39.43 8.01
N LEU A 226 -5.75 38.75 7.34
CA LEU A 226 -6.80 39.41 6.56
C LEU A 226 -7.93 39.96 7.45
N TYR A 227 -8.31 39.23 8.50
CA TYR A 227 -9.32 39.68 9.46
C TYR A 227 -8.89 40.94 10.21
N LYS A 228 -7.61 41.02 10.63
CA LYS A 228 -7.07 42.22 11.31
C LYS A 228 -7.22 43.46 10.44
N ASN A 229 -6.85 43.38 9.17
CA ASN A 229 -6.94 44.49 8.23
C ASN A 229 -8.40 44.86 7.90
N LEU A 230 -9.29 43.86 7.80
CA LEU A 230 -10.72 44.10 7.63
C LEU A 230 -11.35 44.80 8.85
N ASN A 231 -10.80 44.56 10.05
CA ASN A 231 -11.25 45.19 11.29
C ASN A 231 -10.82 46.66 11.40
N GLU A 232 -9.65 47.00 10.86
CA GLU A 232 -9.08 48.35 10.86
C GLU A 232 -9.70 49.27 9.78
N CYS A 233 -10.46 48.70 8.84
CA CYS A 233 -11.16 49.44 7.79
C CYS A 233 -12.33 50.29 8.33
N LYS A 234 -12.27 51.62 8.14
CA LYS A 234 -13.31 52.59 8.54
C LYS A 234 -14.41 52.84 7.49
N SER A 235 -14.43 52.09 6.38
CA SER A 235 -15.45 52.26 5.33
C SER A 235 -16.86 51.88 5.82
N SER A 236 -17.89 52.55 5.32
CA SER A 236 -19.30 52.23 5.63
C SER A 236 -19.70 50.79 5.24
N ILE A 237 -18.94 50.14 4.35
CA ILE A 237 -19.17 48.77 3.84
C ILE A 237 -18.40 47.71 4.67
N ALA A 238 -17.52 48.13 5.58
CA ALA A 238 -16.75 47.25 6.46
C ALA A 238 -17.61 46.26 7.28
N PRO A 239 -18.76 46.64 7.90
CA PRO A 239 -19.57 45.68 8.65
C PRO A 239 -20.19 44.60 7.76
N GLN A 240 -20.58 44.94 6.53
CA GLN A 240 -21.11 43.97 5.57
C GLN A 240 -20.03 42.97 5.14
N SER A 241 -18.81 43.47 4.92
CA SER A 241 -17.67 42.65 4.50
C SER A 241 -17.24 41.64 5.58
N LYS A 242 -17.34 42.00 6.87
CA LYS A 242 -17.09 41.09 8.00
C LYS A 242 -18.10 39.94 8.04
N VAL A 243 -19.38 40.22 7.76
CA VAL A 243 -20.43 39.19 7.71
C VAL A 243 -20.20 38.24 6.54
N PHE A 244 -19.88 38.75 5.34
CA PHE A 244 -19.55 37.92 4.18
C PHE A 244 -18.29 37.07 4.40
N PHE A 245 -17.27 37.62 5.04
CA PHE A 245 -16.04 36.90 5.37
C PHE A 245 -16.30 35.71 6.29
N ILE A 246 -17.03 35.92 7.40
CA ILE A 246 -17.37 34.85 8.35
C ILE A 246 -18.26 33.78 7.69
N LEU A 247 -19.21 34.20 6.86
CA LEU A 247 -20.09 33.27 6.13
C LEU A 247 -19.32 32.46 5.10
N PHE A 248 -18.39 33.07 4.37
CA PHE A 248 -17.49 32.38 3.45
C PHE A 248 -16.60 31.37 4.17
N GLU A 249 -15.97 31.79 5.27
CA GLU A 249 -15.12 30.93 6.09
C GLU A 249 -15.89 29.73 6.66
N LEU A 250 -17.11 29.96 7.19
CA LEU A 250 -17.98 28.90 7.68
C LEU A 250 -18.36 27.91 6.57
N ILE A 251 -18.78 28.40 5.40
CA ILE A 251 -19.20 27.53 4.30
C ILE A 251 -18.01 26.71 3.77
N VAL A 252 -16.85 27.34 3.57
CA VAL A 252 -15.66 26.67 3.04
C VAL A 252 -15.14 25.63 4.03
N THR A 253 -15.01 25.98 5.31
CA THR A 253 -14.54 25.03 6.32
C THR A 253 -15.49 23.85 6.49
N VAL A 254 -16.81 24.08 6.57
CA VAL A 254 -17.81 23.01 6.67
C VAL A 254 -17.81 22.13 5.42
N MET A 255 -17.77 22.73 4.22
CA MET A 255 -17.77 21.98 2.97
C MET A 255 -16.50 21.14 2.79
N LEU A 256 -15.32 21.72 3.05
CA LEU A 256 -14.03 21.03 2.94
C LEU A 256 -13.95 19.89 3.95
N LEU A 257 -14.36 20.13 5.19
CA LEU A 257 -14.38 19.09 6.23
C LEU A 257 -15.34 17.96 5.86
N ASN A 258 -16.55 18.27 5.37
CA ASN A 258 -17.51 17.26 4.93
C ASN A 258 -16.99 16.43 3.75
N LEU A 259 -16.35 17.06 2.76
CA LEU A 259 -15.74 16.37 1.63
C LEU A 259 -14.56 15.50 2.06
N LEU A 260 -13.71 16.03 2.94
CA LEU A 260 -12.55 15.32 3.47
C LEU A 260 -12.97 14.08 4.25
N ILE A 261 -13.96 14.22 5.15
CA ILE A 261 -14.51 13.08 5.88
C ILE A 261 -15.09 12.06 4.90
N ALA A 262 -15.91 12.47 3.94
CA ALA A 262 -16.50 11.55 2.96
C ALA A 262 -15.44 10.80 2.13
N MET A 263 -14.37 11.48 1.70
CA MET A 263 -13.27 10.86 0.96
C MET A 263 -12.47 9.90 1.84
N MET A 264 -12.08 10.33 3.04
CA MET A 264 -11.34 9.51 3.99
C MET A 264 -12.15 8.27 4.41
N THR A 265 -13.45 8.41 4.67
CA THR A 265 -14.34 7.28 5.00
C THR A 265 -14.35 6.25 3.88
N ARG A 266 -14.54 6.66 2.63
CA ARG A 266 -14.51 5.73 1.48
C ARG A 266 -13.15 5.04 1.32
N THR A 267 -12.05 5.77 1.51
CA THR A 267 -10.72 5.17 1.45
C THR A 267 -10.46 4.22 2.61
N TYR A 268 -10.96 4.54 3.80
CA TYR A 268 -10.82 3.70 4.99
C TYR A 268 -11.61 2.40 4.85
N GLU A 269 -12.86 2.47 4.36
CA GLU A 269 -13.67 1.29 4.05
C GLU A 269 -12.94 0.38 3.06
N LYS A 270 -12.39 0.95 1.97
CA LYS A 270 -11.60 0.19 1.01
C LYS A 270 -10.34 -0.45 1.62
N ILE A 271 -9.65 0.25 2.52
CA ILE A 271 -8.47 -0.28 3.22
C ILE A 271 -8.87 -1.39 4.20
N ALA A 272 -10.01 -1.24 4.90
CA ALA A 272 -10.54 -2.21 5.83
C ALA A 272 -10.92 -3.53 5.12
N GLU A 273 -11.45 -3.48 3.90
CA GLU A 273 -11.66 -4.67 3.07
C GLU A 273 -10.35 -5.41 2.76
N THR A 274 -9.23 -4.67 2.68
CA THR A 274 -7.88 -5.23 2.46
C THR A 274 -7.09 -5.43 3.76
N GLU A 275 -7.76 -5.57 4.92
CA GLU A 275 -7.08 -5.70 6.21
C GLU A 275 -6.04 -6.83 6.21
N LYS A 276 -6.23 -7.90 5.44
CA LYS A 276 -5.28 -9.03 5.38
C LYS A 276 -4.05 -8.79 4.50
N GLU A 277 -3.98 -7.67 3.76
CA GLU A 277 -2.86 -7.37 2.85
C GLU A 277 -1.52 -7.26 3.59
N TRP A 278 -1.51 -6.82 4.86
CA TRP A 278 -0.28 -6.75 5.64
C TRP A 278 0.39 -8.12 5.80
N LYS A 279 -0.39 -9.22 5.87
CA LYS A 279 0.15 -10.58 5.95
C LYS A 279 1.00 -10.86 4.72
N ARG A 280 0.47 -10.58 3.53
CA ARG A 280 1.19 -10.71 2.25
C ARG A 280 2.47 -9.87 2.23
N GLN A 281 2.41 -8.63 2.71
CA GLN A 281 3.57 -7.73 2.73
C GLN A 281 4.72 -8.22 3.61
N VAL A 282 4.42 -8.84 4.75
CA VAL A 282 5.42 -9.43 5.64
C VAL A 282 6.14 -10.62 4.98
N ILE A 283 5.47 -11.29 4.04
CA ILE A 283 5.95 -12.53 3.42
C ILE A 283 6.73 -12.29 2.13
N LEU A 284 6.44 -11.23 1.37
CA LEU A 284 7.17 -10.87 0.15
C LEU A 284 8.72 -10.95 0.25
N PRO A 285 9.37 -10.57 1.38
CA PRO A 285 10.82 -10.67 1.51
C PRO A 285 11.36 -12.05 1.95
N LEU A 286 10.50 -13.04 2.25
CA LEU A 286 10.90 -14.42 2.60
C LEU A 286 11.27 -15.23 1.36
#